data_AF-A0A0U1KLM2-F1
#
_entry.id   AF-A0A0U1KLM2-F1
#
_cell.length_a   1.000
_cell.length_b   1.000
_cell.length_c   1.000
_cell.angle_alpha   90.00
_cell.angle_beta   90.00
_cell.angle_gamma   90.00
#
_symmetry.space_group_name_H-M   'P 1'
#
loop_
_entity.id
_entity.type
_entity.pdbx_description
1 polymer ?
#
loop_
_entity_poly.entity_id
_entity_poly.type
_entity_poly.pdbx_seq_one_letter_code
_entity_poly.pdbx_strand_id
1 'polypeptide(L)' 'MIDLSWRIFSQTGNIETYLLMKEIEAVYDESGTAQYEEVVKEYGKRI' A
#
# COMPACT_ATOMS: atom_id res chain seq x y z
N MET A 1 -2.96 3.85 3.88
CA MET A 1 -2.32 4.70 2.85
C MET A 1 -0.95 5.08 3.32
N ILE A 2 0.05 4.76 2.50
CA ILE A 2 1.44 4.66 2.89
C ILE A 2 2.22 5.90 2.44
N ASP A 3 2.08 6.96 3.23
CA ASP A 3 2.77 8.23 2.97
C ASP A 3 4.30 8.12 3.14
N LEU A 4 4.81 7.04 3.72
CA LEU A 4 6.23 6.93 4.05
C LEU A 4 7.13 6.89 2.81
N SER A 5 6.83 6.02 1.83
CA SER A 5 7.65 5.89 0.62
C SER A 5 7.62 7.15 -0.24
N TRP A 6 6.46 7.80 -0.35
CA TRP A 6 6.34 9.08 -1.05
C TRP A 6 7.10 10.21 -0.36
N ARG A 7 7.07 10.27 0.99
CA ARG A 7 7.82 11.27 1.76
C ARG A 7 9.33 11.08 1.65
N ILE A 8 9.83 9.85 1.70
CA ILE A 8 11.26 9.57 1.53
C ILE A 8 11.72 9.93 0.11
N PHE A 9 10.94 9.57 -0.90
CA PHE A 9 11.23 9.96 -2.28
C PHE A 9 11.22 11.48 -2.46
N SER A 10 10.22 12.18 -1.91
CA SER A 10 10.11 13.65 -2.02
C SER A 10 11.27 14.38 -1.34
N GLN A 11 11.87 13.80 -0.30
CA GLN A 11 13.02 14.40 0.39
C GLN A 11 14.36 14.06 -0.27
N THR A 12 14.52 12.84 -0.78
CA THR A 12 15.83 12.33 -1.23
C THR A 12 15.99 12.30 -2.74
N GLY A 13 14.88 12.31 -3.48
CA GLY A 13 14.86 12.08 -4.94
C GLY A 13 15.38 10.71 -5.36
N ASN A 14 15.66 9.80 -4.42
CA ASN A 14 16.26 8.51 -4.72
C ASN A 14 15.18 7.53 -5.20
N ILE A 15 15.12 7.35 -6.52
CA ILE A 15 14.16 6.47 -7.19
C ILE A 15 14.33 4.99 -6.81
N GLU A 16 15.57 4.55 -6.57
CA GLU A 16 15.89 3.16 -6.27
C GLU A 16 15.33 2.76 -4.91
N THR A 17 15.49 3.64 -3.91
CA THR A 17 14.88 3.45 -2.58
C THR A 17 13.36 3.46 -2.65
N TYR A 18 12.76 4.36 -3.44
CA TYR A 18 11.32 4.41 -3.62
C TYR A 18 10.76 3.08 -4.16
N LEU A 19 11.37 2.54 -5.23
CA LEU A 19 10.92 1.29 -5.83
C LEU A 19 11.04 0.10 -4.88
N LEU A 20 12.16 -0.01 -4.15
CA LEU A 20 12.34 -1.04 -3.12
C LEU A 20 11.27 -0.96 -2.04
N MET A 21 10.97 0.24 -1.55
CA MET A 21 9.92 0.40 -0.55
C MET A 21 8.55 0.04 -1.15
N LYS A 22 8.23 0.48 -2.37
CA LYS A 22 6.97 0.11 -3.05
C LYS A 22 6.79 -1.39 -3.23
N GLU A 23 7.86 -2.15 -3.52
CA GLU A 23 7.80 -3.61 -3.60
C GLU A 23 7.48 -4.24 -2.24
N ILE A 24 8.14 -3.78 -1.17
CA ILE A 24 7.88 -4.25 0.18
C ILE A 24 6.43 -3.96 0.59
N GLU A 25 5.95 -2.73 0.31
CA GLU A 25 4.56 -2.35 0.53
C GLU A 25 3.61 -3.27 -0.23
N ALA A 26 3.88 -3.56 -1.51
CA ALA A 26 3.06 -4.44 -2.31
C ALA A 26 2.98 -5.86 -1.70
N VAL A 27 4.08 -6.40 -1.18
CA VAL A 27 4.09 -7.72 -0.50
C VAL A 27 3.23 -7.72 0.77
N TYR A 28 3.27 -6.63 1.55
CA TYR A 28 2.42 -6.49 2.73
C TYR A 28 0.95 -6.23 2.37
N ASP A 29 0.70 -5.47 1.31
CA ASP A 29 -0.65 -5.19 0.83
C ASP A 29 -1.28 -6.43 0.17
N GLU A 30 -0.54 -7.27 -0.55
CA GLU A 30 -1.07 -8.52 -1.10
C GLU A 30 -1.50 -9.51 0.00
N SER A 31 -0.81 -9.49 1.15
CA SER A 31 -1.16 -10.35 2.29
C SER A 31 -2.28 -9.78 3.19
N GLY A 32 -2.46 -8.46 3.25
CA GLY A 32 -3.48 -7.80 4.09
C GLY A 32 -4.71 -7.25 3.36
N THR A 33 -4.56 -6.77 2.12
CA THR A 33 -5.56 -5.92 1.44
C THR A 33 -6.62 -6.74 0.71
N ALA A 34 -6.30 -7.95 0.25
CA ALA A 34 -7.29 -8.85 -0.35
C ALA A 34 -8.43 -9.18 0.65
N GLN A 35 -8.08 -9.43 1.92
CA GLN A 35 -9.07 -9.64 2.98
C GLN A 35 -9.88 -8.38 3.30
N TYR A 36 -9.25 -7.22 3.38
CA TYR A 36 -9.96 -5.97 3.69
C TYR A 36 -10.89 -5.54 2.55
N GLU A 37 -10.52 -5.69 1.28
CA GLU A 37 -11.39 -5.35 0.16
C GLU A 37 -12.60 -6.30 0.04
N GLU A 38 -12.43 -7.61 0.26
CA GLU A 38 -13.55 -8.55 0.30
C GLU A 38 -14.52 -8.23 1.43
N VAL A 39 -14.00 -7.99 2.64
CA VAL A 39 -14.80 -7.62 3.80
C VAL A 39 -15.54 -6.31 3.54
N VAL A 40 -14.88 -5.26 3.05
CA VAL A 40 -15.54 -3.97 2.75
C VAL A 40 -16.62 -4.15 1.67
N LYS A 41 -16.40 -4.97 0.64
CA LYS A 41 -17.41 -5.29 -0.38
C LYS A 41 -18.61 -6.07 0.18
N GLU A 42 -18.37 -7.01 1.09
CA GLU A 42 -19.44 -7.82 1.70
C GLU A 42 -20.34 -6.99 2.62
N TYR A 43 -19.75 -6.13 3.45
CA TYR A 43 -20.52 -5.26 4.34
C TYR A 43 -21.21 -4.12 3.58
N GLY A 44 -20.60 -3.60 2.51
CA GLY A 44 -21.23 -2.60 1.63
C GLY A 44 -22.43 -3.13 0.84
N LYS A 45 -22.56 -4.46 0.67
CA LYS A 45 -23.68 -5.10 -0.04
C LYS A 45 -24.94 -5.31 0.82
N ARG A 46 -24.85 -5.06 2.14
CA ARG A 46 -25.92 -5.30 3.12
C ARG A 46 -26.63 -4.01 3.59
N ILE A 47 -26.32 -2.87 2.94
CA ILE A 47 -26.99 -1.56 3.11
C ILE A 47 -27.76 -1.27 1.83
#